data_AF-A0A8H9MY79-F1
#
_entry.id   AF-A0A8H9MY79-F1
#
_cell.length_a   1.000
_cell.length_b   1.000
_cell.length_c   1.000
_cell.angle_alpha   90.00
_cell.angle_beta   90.00
_cell.angle_gamma   90.00
#
_symmetry.space_group_name_H-M   'P 1'
#
loop_
_entity.id
_entity.type
_entity.pdbx_description
1 polymer ?
#
loop_
_entity_poly.entity_id
_entity_poly.type
_entity_poly.pdbx_seq_one_letter_code
_entity_poly.pdbx_strand_id
1 'polypeptide(L)'
;MSNKNTTIPYNLSKDYDELYGRLLKQERLLGFCDYSFKDSQHVFQDPCSIYYDERGEEFFVSVRGLAYLTVDALDLKFRNDKVDGEPIDMKTYFKLCCKSIGLGWVKPSSEGGEKNDL
;
A
#
# COMPACT_ATOMS: atom_id res chain seq x y z
N MET A 1 18.53 -24.11 -19.00
CA MET A 1 18.37 -22.98 -18.07
C MET A 1 17.04 -22.30 -18.35
N SER A 2 16.43 -21.68 -17.33
CA SER A 2 15.08 -21.08 -17.30
C SER A 2 13.95 -22.11 -17.17
N ASN A 3 12.94 -21.98 -16.29
CA ASN A 3 12.41 -20.80 -15.61
C ASN A 3 12.36 -21.04 -14.10
N LYS A 4 13.00 -20.17 -13.30
CA LYS A 4 12.58 -20.05 -11.90
C LYS A 4 11.16 -19.46 -11.96
N ASN A 5 10.17 -20.26 -11.60
CA ASN A 5 8.88 -19.76 -11.15
C ASN A 5 9.16 -18.84 -9.95
N THR A 6 9.36 -17.56 -10.18
CA THR A 6 9.25 -16.52 -9.14
C THR A 6 7.77 -16.25 -8.93
N THR A 7 7.06 -17.29 -8.47
CA THR A 7 5.71 -17.15 -7.93
C THR A 7 5.88 -16.36 -6.64
N ILE A 8 5.32 -15.15 -6.57
CA ILE A 8 5.35 -14.33 -5.35
C ILE A 8 4.67 -15.17 -4.24
N PRO A 9 5.38 -15.61 -3.19
CA PRO A 9 4.91 -16.68 -2.30
C PRO A 9 4.04 -16.19 -1.14
N TYR A 10 3.46 -14.99 -1.22
CA TYR A 10 2.74 -14.36 -0.11
C TYR A 10 1.29 -14.06 -0.47
N ASN A 11 0.35 -14.51 0.37
CA ASN A 11 -1.03 -14.03 0.33
C ASN A 11 -1.02 -12.54 0.71
N LEU A 12 -1.10 -11.67 -0.30
CA LEU A 12 -1.17 -10.23 -0.09
C LEU A 12 -2.52 -9.85 0.51
N SER A 13 -2.47 -9.13 1.63
CA SER A 13 -3.65 -8.55 2.25
C SER A 13 -4.12 -7.31 1.47
N LYS A 14 -5.44 -7.15 1.40
CA LYS A 14 -6.12 -5.92 0.93
C LYS A 14 -6.96 -5.29 2.05
N ASP A 15 -6.73 -5.70 3.30
CA ASP A 15 -7.32 -5.05 4.47
C ASP A 15 -6.62 -3.71 4.69
N TYR A 16 -7.16 -2.67 4.06
CA TYR A 16 -6.62 -1.31 4.15
C TYR A 16 -6.99 -0.61 5.45
N ASP A 17 -8.00 -1.10 6.18
CA ASP A 17 -8.33 -0.56 7.50
C ASP A 17 -7.25 -0.96 8.51
N GLU A 18 -6.82 -2.23 8.47
CA GLU A 18 -5.68 -2.70 9.26
C GLU A 18 -4.38 -2.01 8.83
N LEU A 19 -4.13 -1.92 7.52
CA LEU A 19 -2.94 -1.23 6.99
C LEU A 19 -2.85 0.19 7.52
N TYR A 20 -3.91 0.99 7.39
CA TYR A 20 -3.96 2.37 7.87
C TYR A 20 -3.59 2.46 9.35
N GLY A 21 -4.17 1.58 10.19
CA GLY A 21 -3.89 1.55 11.62
C GLY A 21 -2.43 1.17 11.95
N ARG A 22 -1.80 0.29 11.17
CA ARG A 22 -0.39 -0.09 11.34
C ARG A 22 0.56 1.02 10.93
N LEU A 23 0.29 1.68 9.81
CA LEU A 23 1.11 2.80 9.34
C LEU A 23 1.09 3.96 10.34
N LEU A 24 -0.06 4.28 10.93
CA LEU A 24 -0.17 5.27 12.00
C LEU A 24 0.59 4.88 13.29
N LYS A 25 0.91 3.59 13.48
CA LYS A 25 1.81 3.11 14.55
C LYS A 25 3.28 3.12 14.15
N GLN A 26 3.63 3.82 13.06
CA GLN A 26 4.98 3.86 12.50
C GLN A 26 5.52 2.52 12.00
N GLU A 27 4.64 1.54 11.72
CA GLU A 27 5.07 0.31 11.07
C GLU A 27 5.46 0.58 9.62
N ARG A 28 6.63 0.06 9.21
CA ARG A 28 7.05 0.03 7.81
C ARG A 28 6.75 -1.34 7.24
N LEU A 29 6.00 -1.39 6.15
CA LEU A 29 5.50 -2.62 5.58
C LEU A 29 5.98 -2.81 4.14
N LEU A 30 6.12 -4.07 3.75
CA LEU A 30 6.36 -4.45 2.36
C LEU A 30 5.01 -4.69 1.69
N GLY A 31 4.86 -4.20 0.47
CA GLY A 31 3.72 -4.52 -0.37
C GLY A 31 4.10 -4.66 -1.82
N PHE A 32 3.08 -4.76 -2.66
CA PHE A 32 3.17 -4.81 -4.10
C PHE A 32 2.08 -3.91 -4.65
N CYS A 33 2.42 -3.07 -5.62
CA CYS A 33 1.45 -2.28 -6.36
C CYS A 33 1.37 -2.78 -7.80
N ASP A 34 0.17 -2.71 -8.36
CA ASP A 34 -0.08 -2.96 -9.76
C ASP A 34 0.26 -1.68 -10.54
N TYR A 35 1.14 -1.77 -11.53
CA TYR A 35 1.34 -0.70 -12.51
C TYR A 35 0.97 -1.17 -13.91
N SER A 36 0.14 -0.37 -14.57
CA SER A 36 -0.14 -0.50 -15.99
C SER A 36 0.53 0.65 -16.74
N PHE A 37 1.23 0.32 -17.83
CA PHE A 37 1.55 1.34 -18.81
C PHE A 37 0.27 1.66 -19.58
N LYS A 38 0.07 2.93 -19.94
CA LYS A 38 -1.16 3.43 -20.61
C LYS A 38 -1.61 2.62 -21.83
N ASP A 39 -0.71 1.85 -22.44
CA ASP A 39 -0.95 1.08 -23.66
C ASP A 39 -0.67 -0.43 -23.51
N SER A 40 -0.55 -0.96 -22.28
CA SER A 40 -0.29 -2.39 -22.04
C SER A 40 -1.48 -3.09 -21.41
N GLN A 41 -1.83 -4.27 -21.95
CA GLN A 41 -2.74 -5.21 -21.28
C GLN A 41 -2.07 -5.95 -20.11
N HIS A 42 -0.75 -5.79 -19.94
CA HIS A 42 -0.01 -6.40 -18.86
C HIS A 42 0.04 -5.48 -17.64
N VAL A 43 -0.48 -6.00 -16.52
CA VAL A 43 -0.29 -5.40 -15.19
C VAL A 43 0.98 -5.99 -14.62
N PHE A 44 1.94 -5.12 -14.30
CA PHE A 44 3.17 -5.50 -13.62
C PHE A 44 3.03 -5.26 -12.12
N GLN A 45 3.51 -6.21 -11.33
CA GLN A 45 3.58 -6.09 -9.87
C GLN A 45 5.02 -5.81 -9.46
N ASP A 46 5.26 -4.67 -8.78
CA ASP A 46 6.58 -4.34 -8.23
C ASP A 46 6.50 -4.29 -6.69
N PRO A 47 7.48 -4.88 -5.96
CA PRO A 47 7.61 -4.65 -4.53
C PRO A 47 7.74 -3.16 -4.20
N CYS A 48 7.01 -2.74 -3.17
CA CYS A 48 7.02 -1.37 -2.66
C CYS A 48 7.18 -1.33 -1.15
N SER A 49 7.78 -0.26 -0.64
CA SER A 49 7.79 0.08 0.78
C SER A 49 6.62 1.01 1.08
N ILE A 50 5.87 0.68 2.14
CA ILE A 50 4.70 1.42 2.59
C ILE A 50 4.99 1.94 4.00
N TYR A 51 4.83 3.24 4.22
CA TYR A 51 5.04 3.87 5.53
C TYR A 51 4.24 5.17 5.65
N TYR A 52 4.07 5.66 6.88
CA TYR A 52 3.56 6.99 7.17
C TYR A 52 4.72 7.87 7.63
N ASP A 53 4.89 9.05 7.05
CA ASP A 53 5.86 10.04 7.51
C ASP A 53 5.18 11.06 8.42
N GLU A 54 5.51 11.02 9.71
CA GLU A 54 4.93 11.95 10.71
C GLU A 54 5.38 13.40 10.51
N ARG A 55 6.50 13.64 9.83
CA ARG A 55 7.00 15.01 9.60
C ARG A 55 6.20 15.71 8.52
N GLY A 56 5.85 14.98 7.48
CA GLY A 56 5.01 15.46 6.38
C GLY A 56 3.51 15.21 6.60
N GLU A 57 3.15 14.39 7.59
CA GLU A 57 1.79 13.87 7.81
C GLU A 57 1.20 13.20 6.55
N GLU A 58 2.01 12.36 5.89
CA GLU A 58 1.69 11.79 4.59
C GLU A 58 1.93 10.27 4.54
N PHE A 59 1.05 9.56 3.83
CA PHE A 59 1.24 8.14 3.54
C PHE A 59 2.03 7.98 2.26
N PHE A 60 3.07 7.15 2.31
CA PHE A 60 3.91 6.84 1.17
C PHE A 60 3.80 5.37 0.75
N VAL A 61 3.75 5.18 -0.56
CA VAL A 61 4.11 3.94 -1.23
C VAL A 61 5.25 4.28 -2.17
N SER A 62 6.40 3.62 -2.00
CA SER A 62 7.58 3.86 -2.82
C SER A 62 8.10 2.57 -3.46
N VAL A 63 8.45 2.65 -4.74
CA VAL A 63 9.10 1.56 -5.49
C VAL A 63 10.54 1.99 -5.73
N ARG A 64 11.50 1.24 -5.18
CA ARG A 64 12.95 1.51 -5.33
C ARG A 64 13.33 2.95 -4.95
N GLY A 65 12.67 3.53 -3.94
CA GLY A 65 12.90 4.89 -3.47
C GLY A 65 12.21 6.00 -4.26
N LEU A 66 11.47 5.66 -5.32
CA LEU A 66 10.62 6.60 -6.05
C LEU A 66 9.20 6.57 -5.47
N ALA A 67 8.65 7.74 -5.15
CA ALA A 67 7.27 7.87 -4.68
C ALA A 67 6.31 7.42 -5.80
N TYR A 68 5.47 6.45 -5.48
CA TYR A 68 4.51 5.83 -6.39
C TYR A 68 3.06 6.19 -5.99
N LEU A 69 2.84 6.37 -4.68
CA LEU A 69 1.67 7.03 -4.13
C LEU A 69 2.10 7.89 -2.94
N THR A 70 1.61 9.12 -2.92
CA THR A 70 1.63 10.01 -1.76
C THR A 70 0.19 10.37 -1.46
N VAL A 71 -0.20 10.34 -0.18
CA VAL A 71 -1.54 10.75 0.27
C VAL A 71 -1.38 11.66 1.48
N ASP A 72 -1.76 12.92 1.31
CA ASP A 72 -1.73 13.93 2.37
C ASP A 72 -3.09 14.67 2.52
N ALA A 73 -3.14 15.60 3.48
CA ALA A 73 -4.34 16.39 3.75
C ALA A 73 -4.70 17.38 2.63
N LEU A 74 -3.72 17.84 1.85
CA LEU A 74 -3.91 18.75 0.74
C LEU A 74 -4.57 18.03 -0.44
N ASP A 75 -4.11 16.81 -0.75
CA ASP A 75 -4.73 15.91 -1.73
C ASP A 75 -6.19 15.61 -1.38
N LEU A 76 -6.46 15.30 -0.10
CA LEU A 76 -7.82 15.07 0.38
C LEU A 76 -8.70 16.31 0.17
N LYS A 77 -8.19 17.49 0.51
CA LYS A 77 -8.91 18.75 0.31
C LYS A 77 -9.22 18.97 -1.17
N PHE A 78 -8.22 18.83 -2.06
CA PHE A 78 -8.44 18.98 -3.49
C PHE A 78 -9.45 17.98 -4.05
N ARG A 79 -9.48 16.74 -3.55
CA ARG A 79 -10.51 15.77 -3.92
C ARG A 79 -11.88 16.24 -3.46
N ASN A 80 -12.03 16.62 -2.20
CA ASN A 80 -13.32 17.01 -1.63
C ASN A 80 -13.88 18.29 -2.28
N ASP A 81 -13.01 19.19 -2.75
CA ASP A 81 -13.40 20.39 -3.47
C ASP A 81 -13.81 20.13 -4.93
N LYS A 82 -13.32 19.05 -5.55
CA LYS A 82 -13.49 18.78 -7.00
C LYS A 82 -14.50 17.68 -7.35
N VAL A 83 -14.85 16.82 -6.40
CA VAL A 83 -15.74 15.67 -6.63
C VAL A 83 -17.12 15.96 -6.08
N ASP A 84 -18.14 15.94 -6.92
CA ASP A 84 -19.54 16.05 -6.50
C ASP A 84 -19.89 14.91 -5.53
N GLY A 85 -20.35 15.27 -4.33
CA GLY A 85 -20.76 14.32 -3.30
C GLY A 85 -20.34 14.76 -1.90
N GLU A 86 -20.63 13.91 -0.91
CA GLU A 86 -20.24 14.16 0.47
C GLU A 86 -18.71 14.15 0.63
N PRO A 87 -18.14 15.06 1.45
CA PRO A 87 -16.75 15.01 1.84
C PRO A 87 -16.42 13.67 2.50
N ILE A 88 -15.24 13.13 2.19
CA ILE A 88 -14.72 11.92 2.82
C ILE A 88 -13.58 12.25 3.78
N ASP A 89 -13.31 11.33 4.71
CA ASP A 89 -12.18 11.43 5.63
C ASP A 89 -10.88 10.87 5.03
N MET A 90 -9.76 11.11 5.73
CA MET A 90 -8.42 10.69 5.30
C MET A 90 -8.29 9.17 5.16
N LYS A 91 -8.91 8.42 6.08
CA LYS A 91 -8.88 6.95 6.05
C LYS A 91 -9.58 6.42 4.80
N THR A 92 -10.75 6.96 4.48
CA THR A 92 -11.52 6.60 3.29
C THR A 92 -10.76 6.98 2.02
N TYR A 93 -10.15 8.15 2.00
CA TYR A 93 -9.34 8.60 0.87
C TYR A 93 -8.10 7.73 0.63
N PHE A 94 -7.35 7.42 1.69
CA PHE A 94 -6.25 6.46 1.66
C PHE A 94 -6.69 5.12 1.05
N LYS A 95 -7.83 4.58 1.47
CA LYS A 95 -8.38 3.32 0.94
C LYS A 95 -8.68 3.40 -0.55
N LEU A 96 -9.18 4.54 -1.05
CA LEU A 96 -9.44 4.75 -2.48
C LEU A 96 -8.13 4.78 -3.27
N CYS A 97 -7.11 5.48 -2.77
CA CYS A 97 -5.79 5.54 -3.40
C CYS A 97 -5.09 4.18 -3.43
N CYS A 98 -5.14 3.41 -2.34
CA CYS A 98 -4.60 2.05 -2.31
C CYS A 98 -5.29 1.14 -3.34
N LYS A 99 -6.61 1.27 -3.51
CA LYS A 99 -7.37 0.52 -4.53
C LYS A 99 -6.99 0.92 -5.96
N SER A 100 -6.77 2.22 -6.22
CA SER A 100 -6.48 2.70 -7.57
C SER A 100 -5.14 2.20 -8.11
N ILE A 101 -4.18 1.94 -7.23
CA ILE A 101 -2.87 1.35 -7.58
C ILE A 101 -2.80 -0.16 -7.37
N GLY A 102 -3.94 -0.82 -7.11
CA GLY A 102 -3.98 -2.27 -6.87
C GLY A 102 -3.10 -2.73 -5.70
N LEU A 103 -2.93 -1.92 -4.66
CA LEU A 103 -2.00 -2.20 -3.57
C LEU A 103 -2.37 -3.49 -2.82
N GLY A 104 -1.43 -4.42 -2.71
CA GLY A 104 -1.46 -5.52 -1.75
C GLY A 104 -0.31 -5.39 -0.78
N TRP A 105 -0.48 -5.80 0.48
CA TRP A 105 0.58 -5.72 1.49
C TRP A 105 0.83 -7.05 2.19
N VAL A 106 2.07 -7.28 2.61
CA VAL A 106 2.44 -8.49 3.35
C VAL A 106 2.05 -8.30 4.80
N LYS A 107 1.06 -9.07 5.25
CA LYS A 107 0.66 -9.07 6.65
C LYS A 107 1.77 -9.71 7.49
N PRO A 108 2.35 -9.01 8.49
CA PRO A 108 3.28 -9.62 9.41
C PRO A 108 2.60 -10.83 10.07
N SER A 109 3.28 -11.97 10.09
CA SER A 109 2.85 -13.11 10.89
C SER A 109 2.64 -12.60 12.31
N SER A 110 1.42 -12.74 12.84
CA SER A 110 1.15 -12.44 14.25
C SER A 110 2.20 -13.17 15.08
N GLU A 111 2.98 -12.46 15.89
CA GLU A 111 3.95 -13.10 16.78
C GLU A 111 3.23 -14.12 17.66
N GLY A 112 3.60 -15.38 17.46
CA GLY A 112 3.08 -16.55 18.13
C GLY A 112 3.98 -17.71 17.76
N GLY A 113 5.24 -17.61 18.16
CA GLY A 113 6.24 -18.65 17.94
C GLY A 113 5.76 -19.97 18.53
N GLU A 114 5.67 -20.99 17.68
CA GLU A 114 5.90 -22.35 18.14
C GLU A 114 7.29 -22.37 18.76
N LYS A 115 7.35 -22.41 20.09
CA LYS A 115 8.51 -22.97 20.79
C LYS A 115 8.57 -24.44 20.40
N ASN A 116 9.33 -24.73 19.35
CA ASN A 116 9.92 -26.06 19.19
C ASN A 116 11.13 -26.09 20.11
N ASP A 117 10.88 -26.33 21.40
CA ASP A 117 11.92 -26.82 22.30
C ASP A 117 12.19 -28.28 21.90
N LEU A 118 13.43 -28.48 21.45
CA LEU A 118 14.10 -29.77 21.23
C LEU A 118 14.08 -30.66 22.48
#